data_AF-A0A8X7RDA6-F1
#
_entry.id   AF-A0A8X7RDA6-F1
#
_cell.length_a   1.000
_cell.length_b   1.000
_cell.length_c   1.000
_cell.angle_alpha   90.00
_cell.angle_beta   90.00
_cell.angle_gamma   90.00
#
_symmetry.space_group_name_H-M   'P 1'
#
loop_
_entity.id
_entity.type
_entity.pdbx_description
1 polymer ?
#
loop_
_entity_poly.entity_id
_entity_poly.type
_entity_poly.pdbx_seq_one_letter_code
_entity_poly.pdbx_strand_id
1 'polypeptide(L)'
;MGSLLHLTGPSGSLVSGISFSAYVFEALNEGRWIASRSRHPTLALLRSCMPSPLPSLDSSEPDFYIWRNSPHDSPDRFSASKVWNFLNPIEIPVTWFSLVWFKQKIPKHAFIAWLAFRDRLATRDRLSSWGI
;
A
#
# COMPACT_ATOMS: atom_id res chain seq x y z
N MET A 1 -6.68 -8.93 -2.67
CA MET A 1 -5.94 -9.11 -3.94
C MET A 1 -6.00 -7.78 -4.66
N GLY A 2 -4.89 -7.28 -5.18
CA GLY A 2 -4.86 -6.01 -5.93
C GLY A 2 -5.59 -6.15 -7.27
N SER A 3 -5.53 -5.11 -8.11
CA SER A 3 -6.04 -5.19 -9.49
C SER A 3 -5.39 -6.37 -10.22
N LEU A 4 -6.18 -7.15 -10.96
CA LEU A 4 -5.69 -8.26 -11.80
C LEU A 4 -4.60 -7.78 -12.79
N LEU A 5 -4.59 -6.48 -13.09
CA LEU A 5 -3.55 -5.86 -13.89
C LEU A 5 -2.16 -5.92 -13.27
N HIS A 6 -2.09 -5.71 -11.95
CA HIS A 6 -0.83 -5.79 -11.23
C HIS A 6 -0.29 -7.23 -11.19
N LEU A 7 -1.18 -8.22 -11.28
CA LEU A 7 -0.83 -9.64 -11.29
C LEU A 7 -0.44 -10.16 -12.69
N THR A 8 -1.05 -9.61 -13.74
CA THR A 8 -0.89 -10.10 -15.12
C THR A 8 0.10 -9.30 -15.95
N GLY A 9 0.45 -8.09 -15.49
CA GLY A 9 1.38 -7.20 -16.18
C GLY A 9 0.78 -6.57 -17.45
N PRO A 10 1.58 -5.80 -18.21
CA PRO A 10 1.10 -5.04 -19.37
C PRO A 10 0.57 -5.92 -20.51
N SER A 11 1.04 -7.18 -20.62
CA SER A 11 0.56 -8.15 -21.62
C SER A 11 -0.65 -8.96 -21.15
N GLY A 12 -1.15 -8.71 -19.93
CA GLY A 12 -2.21 -9.49 -19.31
C GLY A 12 -3.50 -9.54 -20.11
N SER A 13 -3.93 -8.39 -20.66
CA SER A 13 -5.15 -8.28 -21.49
C SER A 13 -5.02 -9.03 -22.82
N LEU A 14 -3.84 -8.98 -23.45
CA LEU A 14 -3.58 -9.71 -24.70
C LEU A 14 -3.63 -11.22 -24.50
N VAL A 15 -3.11 -11.70 -23.37
CA VAL A 15 -3.04 -13.14 -23.06
C VAL A 15 -4.39 -13.67 -22.57
N SER A 16 -5.15 -12.88 -21.81
CA SER A 16 -6.48 -13.26 -21.29
C SER A 16 -7.60 -13.07 -22.30
N GLY A 17 -7.44 -12.15 -23.26
CA GLY A 17 -8.52 -11.69 -24.13
C GLY A 17 -9.51 -10.76 -23.43
N ILE A 18 -9.24 -10.36 -22.18
CA ILE A 18 -10.09 -9.45 -21.40
C ILE A 18 -9.54 -8.03 -21.58
N SER A 19 -10.38 -7.10 -22.03
CA SER A 19 -10.00 -5.69 -22.18
C SER A 19 -9.57 -5.09 -20.83
N PHE A 20 -8.67 -4.11 -20.86
CA PHE A 20 -8.31 -3.33 -19.68
C PHE A 20 -9.53 -2.65 -19.04
N SER A 21 -10.47 -2.20 -19.86
CA SER A 21 -11.71 -1.54 -19.44
C SER A 21 -12.89 -2.49 -19.28
N ALA A 22 -12.66 -3.82 -19.38
CA ALA A 22 -13.74 -4.78 -19.28
C ALA A 22 -14.32 -4.79 -17.87
N TYR A 23 -15.65 -4.88 -17.80
CA TYR A 23 -16.34 -5.09 -16.53
C TYR A 23 -16.27 -6.55 -16.11
N VAL A 24 -16.48 -6.82 -14.81
CA VAL A 24 -16.46 -8.19 -14.28
C VAL A 24 -17.50 -9.09 -14.97
N PHE A 25 -18.67 -8.55 -15.31
CA PHE A 25 -19.71 -9.30 -16.01
C PHE A 25 -19.29 -9.72 -17.43
N GLU A 26 -18.47 -8.92 -18.12
CA GLU A 26 -17.97 -9.24 -19.47
C GLU A 26 -16.90 -10.34 -19.44
N ALA A 27 -16.23 -10.50 -18.29
CA ALA A 27 -15.27 -11.58 -18.06
C ALA A 27 -15.94 -12.92 -17.68
N LEU A 28 -17.28 -12.97 -17.65
CA LEU A 28 -18.09 -14.14 -17.35
C LEU A 28 -18.87 -14.60 -18.60
N ASN A 29 -18.91 -15.91 -18.82
CA ASN A 29 -19.75 -16.55 -19.83
C ASN A 29 -20.57 -17.67 -19.17
N GLU A 30 -21.90 -17.63 -19.29
CA GLU A 30 -22.83 -18.63 -18.74
C GLU A 30 -22.58 -18.96 -17.24
N GLY A 31 -22.27 -17.95 -16.43
CA GLY A 31 -21.95 -18.17 -15.02
C GLY A 31 -20.64 -18.94 -14.81
N ARG A 32 -19.64 -18.73 -15.67
CA ARG A 32 -18.25 -19.20 -15.50
C ARG A 32 -17.28 -18.12 -15.94
N TRP A 33 -16.14 -18.01 -15.28
CA TRP A 33 -15.04 -17.17 -15.78
C TRP A 33 -14.60 -17.63 -17.17
N ILE A 34 -14.35 -16.68 -18.07
CA ILE A 34 -13.76 -16.95 -19.38
C ILE A 34 -12.33 -17.46 -19.16
N ALA A 35 -12.20 -18.77 -18.99
CA ALA A 35 -10.92 -19.42 -18.72
C ALA A 35 -10.33 -19.93 -20.05
N SER A 36 -9.44 -19.15 -20.67
CA SER A 36 -8.71 -19.59 -21.86
C SER A 36 -7.96 -20.89 -21.60
N ARG A 37 -8.22 -21.97 -22.37
CA ARG A 37 -7.65 -23.33 -22.19
C ARG A 37 -6.12 -23.43 -22.27
N SER A 38 -5.43 -22.31 -22.50
CA SER A 38 -3.99 -22.24 -22.57
C SER A 38 -3.31 -22.50 -21.22
N ARG A 39 -2.09 -23.07 -21.30
CA ARG A 39 -1.20 -23.35 -20.17
C ARG A 39 -0.29 -22.17 -19.82
N HIS A 40 -0.55 -20.99 -20.39
CA HIS A 40 0.26 -19.81 -20.12
C HIS A 40 0.23 -19.48 -18.61
N PRO A 41 1.39 -19.18 -17.98
CA PRO A 41 1.49 -18.95 -16.54
C PRO A 41 0.54 -17.84 -16.04
N THR A 42 0.39 -16.75 -16.80
CA THR A 42 -0.56 -15.67 -16.50
C THR A 42 -2.01 -16.16 -16.38
N LEU A 43 -2.45 -17.08 -17.25
CA LEU A 43 -3.79 -17.64 -17.20
C LEU A 43 -3.97 -18.62 -16.04
N ALA A 44 -2.92 -19.38 -15.72
CA ALA A 44 -2.91 -20.23 -14.53
C ALA A 44 -3.01 -19.39 -13.25
N LEU A 45 -2.27 -18.27 -13.18
CA LEU A 45 -2.32 -17.33 -12.07
C LEU A 45 -3.70 -16.69 -11.96
N LEU A 46 -4.28 -16.21 -13.07
CA LEU A 46 -5.64 -15.66 -13.09
C LEU A 46 -6.65 -16.68 -12.52
N ARG A 47 -6.62 -17.92 -12.99
CA ARG A 47 -7.50 -18.99 -12.47
C ARG A 47 -7.36 -19.19 -10.97
N SER A 48 -6.14 -19.14 -10.43
CA SER A 48 -5.90 -19.28 -8.99
C SER A 48 -6.38 -18.08 -8.17
N CYS A 49 -6.50 -16.90 -8.78
CA CYS A 49 -6.92 -15.67 -8.12
C CYS A 49 -8.42 -15.39 -8.26
N MET A 50 -9.12 -16.09 -9.16
CA MET A 50 -10.56 -15.88 -9.38
C MET A 50 -11.36 -16.33 -8.16
N PRO A 51 -12.23 -15.47 -7.60
CA PRO A 51 -13.03 -15.83 -6.45
C PRO A 51 -14.03 -16.94 -6.79
N SER A 52 -14.22 -17.84 -5.82
CA SER A 52 -15.31 -18.81 -5.75
C SER A 52 -15.98 -18.63 -4.38
N PRO A 53 -17.30 -18.36 -4.29
CA PRO A 53 -18.30 -18.39 -5.37
C PRO A 53 -18.23 -17.17 -6.32
N LEU A 54 -18.87 -17.31 -7.48
CA LEU A 54 -19.00 -16.25 -8.48
C LEU A 54 -19.82 -15.07 -7.92
N PRO A 55 -19.52 -13.83 -8.33
CA PRO A 55 -20.31 -12.67 -7.94
C PRO A 55 -21.73 -12.78 -8.51
N SER A 56 -22.73 -12.43 -7.70
CA SER A 56 -24.13 -12.41 -8.10
C SER A 56 -24.38 -11.31 -9.13
N LEU A 57 -24.57 -11.69 -10.39
CA LEU A 57 -24.87 -10.75 -11.48
C LEU A 57 -26.30 -10.20 -11.43
N ASP A 58 -27.20 -10.88 -10.72
CA ASP A 58 -28.61 -10.50 -10.58
C ASP A 58 -28.87 -9.61 -9.34
N SER A 59 -27.81 -9.12 -8.69
CA SER A 59 -27.95 -8.19 -7.58
C SER A 59 -28.53 -6.88 -8.08
N SER A 60 -29.72 -6.50 -7.61
CA SER A 60 -30.28 -5.16 -7.84
C SER A 60 -29.56 -4.07 -7.02
N GLU A 61 -28.68 -4.46 -6.10
CA GLU A 61 -27.92 -3.54 -5.27
C GLU A 61 -26.76 -2.92 -6.07
N PRO A 62 -26.55 -1.59 -5.97
CA PRO A 62 -25.44 -0.93 -6.64
C PRO A 62 -24.10 -1.35 -6.02
N ASP A 63 -23.07 -1.45 -6.87
CA ASP A 63 -21.70 -1.67 -6.41
C ASP A 63 -21.24 -0.55 -5.46
N PHE A 64 -20.53 -0.93 -4.40
CA PHE A 64 -19.95 0.02 -3.46
C PHE A 64 -18.47 -0.27 -3.22
N TYR A 65 -17.72 0.79 -2.97
CA TYR A 65 -16.29 0.73 -2.70
C TYR A 65 -16.05 0.61 -1.19
N ILE A 66 -15.19 -0.32 -0.80
CA ILE A 66 -14.71 -0.44 0.59
C ILE A 66 -13.21 -0.19 0.62
N TRP A 67 -12.77 0.60 1.59
CA TRP A 67 -11.36 0.89 1.77
C TRP A 67 -10.65 -0.27 2.47
N ARG A 68 -9.33 -0.39 2.28
CA ARG A 68 -8.50 -1.30 3.06
C ARG A 68 -7.35 -0.50 3.67
N ASN A 69 -7.37 -0.34 4.99
CA ASN A 69 -6.42 0.55 5.69
C ASN A 69 -4.98 0.00 5.74
N SER A 70 -4.82 -1.32 5.65
CA SER A 70 -3.52 -2.03 5.58
C SER A 70 -3.68 -3.28 4.71
N PRO A 71 -2.66 -3.75 3.97
CA PRO A 71 -2.73 -4.97 3.17
C PRO A 71 -3.20 -6.22 3.94
N HIS A 72 -2.91 -6.26 5.25
CA HIS A 72 -3.24 -7.34 6.16
C HIS A 72 -4.60 -7.18 6.85
N ASP A 73 -5.20 -6.00 6.81
CA ASP A 73 -6.50 -5.73 7.42
C ASP A 73 -7.65 -6.16 6.50
N SER A 74 -8.78 -6.51 7.12
CA SER A 74 -10.05 -6.64 6.40
C SER A 74 -10.48 -5.28 5.82
N PRO A 75 -11.20 -5.26 4.69
CA PRO A 75 -11.83 -4.05 4.18
C PRO A 75 -12.75 -3.42 5.24
N ASP A 76 -12.66 -2.12 5.44
CA ASP A 76 -13.36 -1.34 6.47
C ASP A 76 -13.55 0.12 6.00
N ARG A 77 -14.20 0.95 6.80
CA ARG A 77 -14.24 2.40 6.59
C ARG A 77 -12.83 2.97 6.58
N PHE A 78 -12.65 4.02 5.78
CA PHE A 78 -11.40 4.76 5.73
C PHE A 78 -11.06 5.34 7.12
N SER A 79 -9.81 5.15 7.55
CA SER A 79 -9.28 5.73 8.78
C SER A 79 -7.90 6.32 8.54
N ALA A 80 -7.82 7.65 8.62
CA ALA A 80 -6.57 8.37 8.43
C ALA A 80 -5.49 7.92 9.44
N SER A 81 -5.87 7.60 10.67
CA SER A 81 -4.94 7.13 11.70
C SER A 81 -4.39 5.73 11.40
N LYS A 82 -5.24 4.77 10.97
CA LYS A 82 -4.78 3.44 10.55
C LYS A 82 -3.84 3.53 9.35
N VAL A 83 -4.20 4.34 8.35
CA VAL A 83 -3.36 4.58 7.17
C VAL A 83 -2.03 5.24 7.55
N TRP A 84 -2.05 6.23 8.43
CA TRP A 84 -0.82 6.88 8.91
C TRP A 84 0.13 5.89 9.60
N ASN A 85 -0.39 5.05 10.49
CA ASN A 85 0.40 4.05 11.21
C ASN A 85 0.94 2.97 10.26
N PHE A 86 0.20 2.62 9.21
CA PHE A 86 0.68 1.71 8.17
C PHE A 86 1.81 2.33 7.34
N LEU A 87 1.66 3.60 6.93
CA LEU A 87 2.68 4.31 6.15
C LEU A 87 3.93 4.68 6.97
N ASN A 88 3.76 4.87 8.28
CA ASN A 88 4.82 5.24 9.22
C ASN A 88 4.91 4.19 10.33
N PRO A 89 5.51 3.02 10.05
CA PRO A 89 5.71 2.01 11.07
C PRO A 89 6.55 2.59 12.22
N ILE A 90 6.16 2.25 13.45
CA ILE A 90 6.90 2.69 14.65
C ILE A 90 8.27 2.02 14.62
N GLU A 91 9.30 2.81 14.36
CA GLU A 91 10.69 2.35 14.45
C GLU A 91 11.11 2.18 15.92
N ILE A 92 12.16 1.38 16.12
CA ILE A 92 12.76 1.21 17.45
C ILE A 92 13.20 2.59 17.95
N PRO A 93 12.76 3.02 19.15
CA PRO A 93 13.15 4.31 19.69
C PRO A 93 14.67 4.38 19.84
N VAL A 94 15.26 5.41 19.26
CA VAL A 94 16.68 5.73 19.39
C VAL A 94 17.06 5.94 20.86
N THR A 95 18.28 5.54 21.24
CA THR A 95 18.77 5.55 22.63
C THR A 95 18.71 6.94 23.28
N TRP A 96 18.87 8.00 22.49
CA TRP A 96 18.80 9.38 22.96
C TRP A 96 17.38 9.96 23.05
N PHE A 97 16.33 9.22 22.63
CA PHE A 97 14.96 9.74 22.59
C PHE A 97 14.50 10.26 23.95
N SER A 98 14.76 9.51 25.02
CA SER A 98 14.38 9.88 26.39
C SER A 98 15.15 11.11 26.91
N LEU A 99 16.40 11.30 26.47
CA LEU A 99 17.23 12.46 26.83
C LEU A 99 16.69 13.75 26.20
N VAL A 100 16.16 13.66 24.98
CA VAL A 100 15.67 14.81 24.22
C VAL A 100 14.20 15.10 24.53
N TRP A 101 13.36 14.06 24.58
CA TRP A 101 11.91 14.18 24.55
C TRP A 101 11.19 13.94 25.90
N PHE A 102 11.83 14.20 27.04
CA PHE A 102 11.22 14.04 28.37
C PHE A 102 10.08 15.04 28.69
N LYS A 103 9.33 14.78 29.77
CA LYS A 103 8.08 15.49 30.12
C LYS A 103 8.26 16.98 30.41
N GLN A 104 9.33 17.36 31.11
CA GLN A 104 9.61 18.75 31.52
C GLN A 104 10.69 19.42 30.65
N LYS A 105 10.88 18.95 29.42
CA LYS A 105 11.88 19.53 28.52
C LYS A 105 11.52 20.98 28.17
N ILE A 106 12.55 21.81 28.03
CA ILE A 106 12.41 23.13 27.43
C ILE A 106 12.49 22.95 25.91
N PRO A 107 11.45 23.32 25.13
CA PRO A 107 11.39 23.04 23.69
C PRO A 107 12.61 23.52 22.90
N LYS A 108 13.13 24.71 23.24
CA LYS A 108 14.34 25.28 22.62
C LYS A 108 15.56 24.36 22.79
N HIS A 109 15.80 23.86 24.01
CA HIS A 109 16.94 23.00 24.30
C HIS A 109 16.77 21.61 23.72
N ALA A 110 15.57 21.04 23.79
CA ALA A 110 15.26 19.75 23.16
C ALA A 110 15.49 19.79 21.64
N PHE A 111 15.07 20.87 20.97
CA PHE A 111 15.30 21.03 19.54
C PHE A 111 16.79 21.11 19.19
N ILE A 112 17.57 21.88 19.95
CA ILE A 112 19.03 21.98 19.74
C ILE A 112 19.71 20.63 20.01
N ALA A 113 19.35 19.94 21.10
CA ALA A 113 19.88 18.63 21.43
C ALA A 113 19.53 17.59 20.36
N TRP A 114 18.29 17.61 19.84
CA TRP A 114 17.86 16.78 18.73
C TRP A 114 18.71 17.00 17.47
N LEU A 115 18.99 18.26 17.11
CA LEU A 115 19.86 18.60 15.99
C LEU A 115 21.30 18.14 16.24
N ALA A 116 21.80 18.27 17.47
CA ALA A 116 23.14 17.81 17.85
C ALA A 116 23.27 16.29 17.73
N PHE A 117 22.35 15.51 18.32
CA PHE A 117 22.35 14.04 18.20
C PHE A 117 22.18 13.51 16.78
N ARG A 118 21.64 14.34 15.88
CA ARG A 118 21.47 14.03 14.45
C ARG A 118 22.65 14.50 13.59
N ASP A 119 23.69 15.09 14.19
CA ASP A 119 24.77 15.79 13.48
C ASP A 119 24.21 16.75 12.42
N ARG A 120 23.24 17.58 12.81
CA ARG A 120 22.61 18.60 11.95
C ARG A 120 22.82 20.02 12.45
N LEU A 121 23.58 20.20 13.53
CA LEU A 121 24.03 21.53 13.94
C LEU A 121 25.19 21.97 13.04
N ALA A 122 25.04 23.13 12.39
CA ALA A 122 26.13 23.78 11.66
C ALA A 122 27.07 24.44 12.68
N THR A 123 27.98 23.66 13.24
CA THR A 123 29.06 24.18 14.08
C THR A 123 30.09 24.91 13.21
N ARG A 124 30.83 25.83 13.82
CA ARG A 124 31.91 26.58 13.13
C ARG A 124 32.90 25.64 12.44
N ASP A 125 33.25 24.53 13.09
CA ASP A 125 34.18 23.54 12.53
C ASP A 125 33.61 22.85 11.27
N ARG A 126 32.29 22.63 11.20
CA ARG A 126 31.63 22.05 10.03
C ARG A 126 31.43 23.05 8.89
N LEU A 127 31.16 24.31 9.21
CA LEU A 127 31.13 25.36 8.20
C LEU A 127 32.51 25.53 7.56
N SER A 128 33.56 25.53 8.39
CA SER A 128 34.95 25.59 7.93
C SER A 128 35.32 24.39 7.04
N SER A 129 34.85 23.17 7.36
CA SER A 129 35.09 22.00 6.50
C SER A 129 34.31 22.02 5.18
N TRP A 130 33.22 22.80 5.10
CA TRP A 130 32.49 23.09 3.87
C TRP A 130 33.08 24.26 3.06
N GLY A 131 34.12 24.94 3.57
CA GLY A 131 34.75 26.08 2.92
C GLY A 131 33.98 27.41 3.05
N ILE A 132 33.13 27.51 4.08
CA ILE A 132 32.41 28.72 4.50
C ILE A 132 33.14 29.33 5.71
#